data_AF-A0A819WMX2-F1
#
_entry.id   AF-A0A819WMX2-F1
#
_cell.length_a   1.000
_cell.length_b   1.000
_cell.length_c   1.000
_cell.angle_alpha   90.00
_cell.angle_beta   90.00
_cell.angle_gamma   90.00
#
_symmetry.space_group_name_H-M   'P 1'
#
loop_
_entity.id
_entity.type
_entity.pdbx_description
1 polymer ?
#
loop_
_entity_poly.entity_id
_entity_poly.type
_entity_poly.pdbx_seq_one_letter_code
_entity_poly.pdbx_strand_id
1 'polypeptide(L)'
;MGTLYEANNVSTNEDNIYTRSPKVISNVKEDNSTKISLIFSLNEEIGALGKALHIFEKHGINLFHIESRLSRQNKDDHEFYVVCDNSMGSVTDAIKEFRESSKYIHVLSEAHETMHESTPWFPRKMRDLDQFSGRILSYGSDLDADHPGFRDVLYRKRRKEFADIANQYRHGQPIPHVTYNEQEISTWGTVFNELTKLYPTNACKEFNNIFPLLVDNCGYNESTIPQLEDVSRFLQDCSGFRLRPVA
;
A
#
# COMPACT_ATOMS: atom_id res chain seq x y z
N MET A 1 43.76 -14.95 -58.45
CA MET A 1 42.31 -15.06 -58.12
C MET A 1 42.19 -16.07 -57.00
N GLY A 2 41.81 -15.63 -55.81
CA GLY A 2 41.68 -16.47 -54.62
C GLY A 2 42.46 -15.92 -53.44
N THR A 3 41.87 -14.96 -52.73
CA THR A 3 42.29 -14.57 -51.38
C THR A 3 41.12 -14.84 -50.44
N LEU A 4 41.42 -15.59 -49.40
CA LEU A 4 40.52 -16.07 -48.36
C LEU A 4 39.84 -14.91 -47.65
N TYR A 5 38.55 -15.09 -47.37
CA TYR A 5 37.76 -14.23 -46.49
C TYR A 5 38.29 -14.35 -45.05
N GLU A 6 38.83 -13.25 -44.51
CA GLU A 6 38.99 -13.06 -43.08
C GLU A 6 37.62 -12.70 -42.47
N ALA A 7 37.18 -13.52 -41.52
CA ALA A 7 36.00 -13.24 -40.70
C ALA A 7 36.36 -12.18 -39.66
N ASN A 8 35.92 -10.94 -39.90
CA ASN A 8 35.94 -9.91 -38.87
C ASN A 8 34.81 -10.16 -37.87
N ASN A 9 35.20 -10.55 -36.65
CA ASN A 9 34.35 -10.53 -35.45
C ASN A 9 33.83 -9.11 -35.21
N VAL A 10 32.56 -8.87 -35.52
CA VAL A 10 31.81 -7.72 -35.00
C VAL A 10 31.11 -8.21 -33.74
N SER A 11 31.62 -7.77 -32.58
CA SER A 11 30.99 -7.99 -31.28
C SER A 11 29.62 -7.34 -31.24
N THR A 12 28.57 -8.15 -31.23
CA THR A 12 27.21 -7.73 -30.90
C THR A 12 27.15 -7.43 -29.41
N ASN A 13 27.11 -6.14 -29.04
CA ASN A 13 26.72 -5.71 -27.70
C ASN A 13 25.22 -5.97 -27.53
N GLU A 14 24.87 -7.18 -27.09
CA GLU A 14 23.51 -7.61 -26.72
C GLU A 14 23.24 -7.54 -25.21
N ASP A 15 24.05 -6.81 -24.44
CA ASP A 15 23.89 -6.74 -22.98
C ASP A 15 23.61 -5.31 -22.51
N ASN A 16 22.36 -4.82 -22.62
CA ASN A 16 21.91 -3.70 -21.79
C ASN A 16 20.39 -3.44 -21.72
N ILE A 17 19.57 -4.48 -21.68
CA ILE A 17 18.16 -4.34 -21.33
C ILE A 17 17.83 -5.42 -20.31
N TYR A 18 17.25 -5.04 -19.17
CA TYR A 18 16.82 -5.88 -18.04
C TYR A 18 17.81 -6.17 -16.89
N THR A 19 18.44 -5.14 -16.34
CA THR A 19 18.83 -5.13 -14.90
C THR A 19 18.53 -3.80 -14.23
N ARG A 20 17.29 -3.32 -14.34
CA ARG A 20 16.78 -2.45 -13.28
C ARG A 20 16.47 -3.35 -12.08
N SER A 21 17.36 -3.33 -11.09
CA SER A 21 17.05 -3.82 -9.75
C SER A 21 15.66 -3.31 -9.35
N PRO A 22 14.80 -4.11 -8.69
CA PRO A 22 13.57 -3.59 -8.12
C PRO A 22 13.96 -2.35 -7.32
N LYS A 23 13.28 -1.21 -7.56
CA LYS A 23 13.34 -0.09 -6.63
C LYS A 23 12.73 -0.61 -5.33
N VAL A 24 13.57 -1.22 -4.48
CA VAL A 24 13.24 -1.43 -3.09
C VAL A 24 13.15 -0.03 -2.53
N ILE A 25 11.91 0.44 -2.35
CA ILE A 25 11.66 1.73 -1.75
C ILE A 25 11.81 1.55 -0.23
N SER A 26 13.04 1.28 0.21
CA SER A 26 13.41 1.30 1.61
C SER A 26 13.84 2.72 1.93
N ASN A 27 12.88 3.54 2.36
CA ASN A 27 13.12 4.72 3.19
C ASN A 27 11.75 5.25 3.59
N VAL A 28 11.00 4.45 4.34
CA VAL A 28 9.92 4.99 5.18
C VAL A 28 10.60 6.07 6.02
N LYS A 29 10.21 7.34 5.92
CA LYS A 29 10.58 8.35 6.93
C LYS A 29 10.39 7.66 8.27
N GLU A 30 11.42 7.63 9.12
CA GLU A 30 11.35 7.09 10.48
C GLU A 30 10.19 7.77 11.19
N ASP A 31 9.01 7.19 11.04
CA ASP A 31 7.93 7.37 11.96
C ASP A 31 8.51 6.67 13.17
N ASN A 32 8.87 7.44 14.20
CA ASN A 32 9.18 6.94 15.54
C ASN A 32 7.90 6.34 16.14
N SER A 33 7.25 5.44 15.40
CA SER A 33 6.13 4.65 15.78
C SER A 33 6.69 3.66 16.79
N THR A 34 6.61 4.04 18.05
CA THR A 34 6.88 3.16 19.18
C THR A 34 5.80 2.09 19.32
N LYS A 35 4.90 1.95 18.34
CA LYS A 35 3.80 0.99 18.41
C LYS A 35 4.28 -0.38 17.99
N ILE A 36 3.87 -1.37 18.77
CA ILE A 36 4.07 -2.78 18.45
C ILE A 36 2.72 -3.47 18.49
N SER A 37 2.53 -4.44 17.59
CA SER A 37 1.31 -5.23 17.55
C SER A 37 1.60 -6.66 17.97
N LEU A 38 0.81 -7.18 18.91
CA LEU A 38 0.92 -8.53 19.44
C LEU A 38 -0.31 -9.33 18.99
N ILE A 39 -0.07 -10.54 18.50
CA ILE A 39 -1.11 -11.52 18.21
C ILE A 39 -0.82 -12.73 19.08
N PHE A 40 -1.76 -13.11 19.96
CA PHE A 40 -1.55 -14.26 20.84
C PHE A 40 -2.85 -15.00 21.13
N SER A 41 -2.71 -16.26 21.50
CA SER A 41 -3.79 -17.08 22.05
C SER A 41 -3.42 -17.53 23.46
N LEU A 42 -4.40 -17.53 24.37
CA LEU A 42 -4.20 -17.87 25.77
C LEU A 42 -4.59 -19.31 26.05
N ASN A 43 -4.00 -19.90 27.10
CA ASN A 43 -4.51 -21.15 27.65
C ASN A 43 -5.91 -20.93 28.23
N GLU A 44 -6.78 -21.92 28.08
CA GLU A 44 -8.15 -21.83 28.59
C GLU A 44 -8.15 -22.00 30.11
N GLU A 45 -8.41 -20.91 30.82
CA GLU A 45 -8.54 -20.90 32.26
C GLU A 45 -9.41 -19.72 32.73
N ILE A 46 -9.98 -19.83 33.92
CA ILE A 46 -10.78 -18.77 34.52
C ILE A 46 -9.89 -17.55 34.74
N GLY A 47 -10.29 -16.42 34.13
CA GLY A 47 -9.57 -15.16 34.24
C GLY A 47 -8.29 -15.06 33.40
N ALA A 48 -8.04 -15.97 32.45
CA ALA A 48 -6.85 -15.97 31.58
C ALA A 48 -6.53 -14.59 31.01
N LEU A 49 -7.53 -13.93 30.40
CA LEU A 49 -7.37 -12.61 29.81
C LEU A 49 -7.05 -11.54 30.85
N GLY A 50 -7.68 -11.58 32.03
CA GLY A 50 -7.39 -10.65 33.11
C GLY A 50 -5.96 -10.76 33.61
N LYS A 51 -5.47 -11.99 33.80
CA LYS A 51 -4.06 -12.25 34.17
C LYS A 51 -3.10 -11.76 33.08
N ALA A 52 -3.41 -12.03 31.82
CA ALA A 52 -2.64 -11.55 30.68
C ALA A 52 -2.58 -10.00 30.66
N LEU A 53 -3.71 -9.32 30.82
CA LEU A 53 -3.75 -7.85 30.85
C LEU A 53 -2.95 -7.25 32.01
N HIS A 54 -2.92 -7.94 33.16
CA HIS A 54 -2.14 -7.51 34.30
C HIS A 54 -0.62 -7.54 34.04
N ILE A 55 -0.12 -8.38 33.13
CA ILE A 55 1.28 -8.37 32.72
C ILE A 55 1.61 -7.01 32.08
N PHE A 56 0.76 -6.49 31.19
CA PHE A 56 0.98 -5.17 30.58
C PHE A 56 0.98 -4.06 31.63
N GLU A 57 0.05 -4.10 32.57
CA GLU A 57 -0.02 -3.15 33.70
C GLU A 57 1.24 -3.18 34.56
N LYS A 58 1.68 -4.38 34.96
CA LYS A 58 2.91 -4.61 35.76
C LYS A 58 4.15 -4.02 35.11
N HIS A 59 4.26 -4.12 33.79
CA HIS A 59 5.38 -3.59 33.02
C HIS A 59 5.18 -2.14 32.56
N GLY A 60 4.09 -1.48 32.98
CA GLY A 60 3.81 -0.08 32.63
C GLY A 60 3.52 0.16 31.15
N ILE A 61 3.01 -0.86 30.45
CA ILE A 61 2.77 -0.82 29.00
C ILE A 61 1.34 -0.35 28.72
N ASN A 62 1.21 0.77 28.02
CA ASN A 62 -0.08 1.28 27.59
C ASN A 62 -0.61 0.51 26.37
N LEU A 63 -1.91 0.17 26.39
CA LEU A 63 -2.61 -0.48 25.28
C LEU A 63 -3.41 0.56 24.48
N PHE A 64 -3.15 0.65 23.18
CA PHE A 64 -3.90 1.52 22.26
C PHE A 64 -5.13 0.82 21.67
N HIS A 65 -5.05 -0.49 21.49
CA HIS A 65 -6.12 -1.28 20.89
C HIS A 65 -6.08 -2.70 21.43
N ILE A 66 -7.25 -3.28 21.69
CA ILE A 66 -7.43 -4.70 21.96
C ILE A 66 -8.65 -5.20 21.21
N GLU A 67 -8.50 -6.34 20.55
CA GLU A 67 -9.62 -7.08 20.01
C GLU A 67 -9.44 -8.58 20.22
N SER A 68 -10.56 -9.28 20.40
CA SER A 68 -10.62 -10.74 20.43
C SER A 68 -11.40 -11.25 19.23
N ARG A 69 -10.92 -12.35 18.64
CA ARG A 69 -11.57 -13.06 17.53
C ARG A 69 -11.48 -14.55 17.77
N LEU A 70 -12.37 -15.32 17.16
CA LEU A 70 -12.20 -16.78 17.12
C LEU A 70 -10.96 -17.10 16.27
N SER A 71 -10.17 -18.07 16.71
CA SER A 71 -9.01 -18.52 15.96
C SER A 71 -9.44 -19.20 14.66
N ARG A 72 -8.69 -18.91 13.59
CA ARG A 72 -8.91 -19.54 12.27
C ARG A 72 -8.36 -20.96 12.22
N GLN A 73 -7.40 -21.28 13.09
CA GLN A 73 -6.75 -22.60 13.14
C GLN A 73 -7.49 -23.55 14.09
N ASN A 74 -7.91 -23.05 15.25
CA ASN A 74 -8.66 -23.83 16.24
C ASN A 74 -9.97 -23.13 16.59
N LYS A 75 -11.11 -23.77 16.30
CA LYS A 75 -12.43 -23.13 16.42
C LYS A 75 -12.86 -22.84 17.86
N ASP A 76 -12.25 -23.53 18.81
CA ASP A 76 -12.56 -23.37 20.24
C ASP A 76 -11.64 -22.34 20.93
N ASP A 77 -10.62 -21.85 20.21
CA ASP A 77 -9.68 -20.87 20.76
C ASP A 77 -10.03 -19.44 20.36
N HIS A 78 -9.64 -18.51 21.24
CA HIS A 78 -9.67 -17.08 20.96
C HIS A 78 -8.27 -16.55 20.67
N GLU A 79 -8.16 -15.79 19.59
CA GLU A 79 -6.97 -14.99 19.27
C GLU A 79 -7.20 -13.54 19.68
N PHE A 80 -6.22 -12.97 20.36
CA PHE A 80 -6.18 -11.58 20.78
C PHE A 80 -5.19 -10.81 19.91
N TYR A 81 -5.63 -9.64 19.44
CA TYR A 81 -4.77 -8.67 18.78
C TYR A 81 -4.70 -7.42 19.62
N VAL A 82 -3.49 -7.05 19.99
CA VAL A 82 -3.21 -5.93 20.87
C VAL A 82 -2.23 -5.00 20.19
N VAL A 83 -2.51 -3.70 20.18
CA VAL A 83 -1.54 -2.67 19.78
C VAL A 83 -1.13 -1.94 21.04
N CYS A 84 0.15 -1.90 21.34
CA CYS A 84 0.69 -1.30 22.56
C CYS A 84 1.91 -0.41 22.30
N ASP A 85 2.28 0.36 23.31
CA ASP A 85 3.46 1.22 23.28
C ASP A 85 4.74 0.45 23.63
N ASN A 86 5.81 0.71 22.91
CA ASN A 86 7.16 0.20 23.09
C ASN A 86 8.20 1.34 23.30
N SER A 87 7.75 2.56 23.63
CA SER A 87 8.61 3.73 23.80
C SER A 87 9.76 3.52 24.80
N MET A 88 9.52 2.71 25.84
CA MET A 88 10.47 2.42 26.90
C MET A 88 11.21 1.09 26.75
N GLY A 89 10.99 0.33 25.66
CA GLY A 89 11.60 -0.99 25.43
C GLY A 89 11.13 -2.13 26.36
N SER A 90 10.25 -1.81 27.34
CA SER A 90 9.74 -2.74 28.37
C SER A 90 8.84 -3.85 27.82
N VAL A 91 8.40 -3.76 26.56
CA VAL A 91 7.54 -4.78 25.94
C VAL A 91 8.27 -6.13 25.83
N THR A 92 9.59 -6.13 25.69
CA THR A 92 10.37 -7.37 25.57
C THR A 92 10.23 -8.27 26.79
N ASP A 93 10.24 -7.69 28.00
CA ASP A 93 10.12 -8.46 29.24
C ASP A 93 8.68 -8.92 29.48
N ALA A 94 7.69 -8.09 29.13
CA ALA A 94 6.30 -8.52 29.09
C ALA A 94 6.07 -9.69 28.13
N ILE A 95 6.67 -9.65 26.92
CA ILE A 95 6.58 -10.75 25.94
C ILE A 95 7.15 -12.05 26.51
N LYS A 96 8.30 -11.99 27.22
CA LYS A 96 8.89 -13.19 27.84
C LYS A 96 7.94 -13.81 28.86
N GLU A 97 7.33 -13.01 29.73
CA GLU A 97 6.33 -13.47 30.71
C GLU A 97 5.05 -13.98 30.01
N PHE A 98 4.64 -13.33 28.92
CA PHE A 98 3.50 -13.78 28.11
C PHE A 98 3.72 -15.15 27.45
N ARG A 99 4.96 -15.49 27.07
CA ARG A 99 5.27 -16.79 26.46
C ARG A 99 4.97 -17.97 27.39
N GLU A 100 5.00 -17.76 28.71
CA GLU A 100 4.70 -18.82 29.69
C GLU A 100 3.19 -19.07 29.86
N SER A 101 2.36 -18.04 29.63
CA SER A 101 0.91 -18.09 29.83
C SER A 101 0.10 -18.19 28.53
N SER A 102 0.76 -18.05 27.37
CA SER A 102 0.15 -18.13 26.04
C SER A 102 0.45 -19.45 25.33
N LYS A 103 -0.47 -19.89 24.47
CA LYS A 103 -0.24 -21.00 23.54
C LYS A 103 0.78 -20.61 22.47
N TYR A 104 0.69 -19.37 22.01
CA TYR A 104 1.62 -18.74 21.10
C TYR A 104 1.51 -17.22 21.20
N ILE A 105 2.58 -16.53 20.81
CA ILE A 105 2.63 -15.08 20.64
C ILE A 105 3.45 -14.72 19.40
N HIS A 106 2.88 -13.90 18.53
CA HIS A 106 3.55 -13.28 17.40
C HIS A 106 3.68 -11.79 17.64
N VAL A 107 4.86 -11.28 17.33
CA VAL A 107 5.21 -9.88 17.53
C VAL A 107 5.43 -9.23 16.18
N LEU A 108 4.64 -8.20 15.89
CA LEU A 108 4.65 -7.43 14.66
C LEU A 108 5.19 -6.03 14.94
N SER A 109 6.28 -5.65 14.27
CA SER A 109 6.96 -4.36 14.45
C SER A 109 7.19 -3.68 13.11
N GLU A 110 6.98 -2.36 13.04
CA GLU A 110 7.38 -1.54 11.87
C GLU A 110 8.89 -1.25 11.87
N ALA A 111 9.54 -1.29 13.05
CA ALA A 111 10.97 -1.08 13.19
C ALA A 111 11.73 -2.34 12.74
N HIS A 112 12.43 -2.24 11.61
CA HIS A 112 13.16 -3.34 10.98
C HIS A 112 14.39 -3.83 11.78
N GLU A 113 14.86 -3.09 12.78
CA GLU A 113 16.17 -3.32 13.41
C GLU A 113 16.16 -3.51 14.93
N THR A 114 15.03 -3.26 15.62
CA THR A 114 15.04 -3.16 17.10
C THR A 114 14.73 -4.48 17.83
N MET A 115 14.19 -5.50 17.15
CA MET A 115 13.87 -6.80 17.77
C MET A 115 14.27 -7.97 16.89
N HIS A 116 15.26 -8.74 17.36
CA HIS A 116 15.85 -9.90 16.66
C HIS A 116 14.88 -11.06 16.34
N GLU A 117 13.64 -11.01 16.85
CA GLU A 117 12.60 -12.04 16.66
C GLU A 117 11.24 -11.48 16.15
N SER A 118 11.17 -10.19 15.80
CA SER A 118 9.89 -9.62 15.33
C SER A 118 9.67 -9.85 13.83
N THR A 119 8.42 -10.13 13.46
CA THR A 119 8.00 -10.12 12.06
C THR A 119 7.68 -8.67 11.64
N PRO A 120 8.03 -8.23 10.42
CA PRO A 120 7.61 -6.93 9.92
C PRO A 120 6.09 -6.77 9.99
N TRP A 121 5.64 -5.63 10.48
CA TRP A 121 4.22 -5.34 10.59
C TRP A 121 3.54 -5.30 9.22
N PHE A 122 2.31 -5.79 9.15
CA PHE A 122 1.46 -5.74 7.96
C PHE A 122 0.00 -5.45 8.35
N PRO A 123 -0.78 -4.78 7.47
CA PRO A 123 -2.18 -4.47 7.74
C PRO A 123 -3.00 -5.75 7.75
N ARG A 124 -3.88 -5.93 8.76
CA ARG A 124 -4.72 -7.13 8.89
C ARG A 124 -6.13 -6.93 8.36
N LYS A 125 -6.60 -5.68 8.36
CA LYS A 125 -7.89 -5.27 7.81
C LYS A 125 -7.68 -4.20 6.74
N MET A 126 -8.62 -4.11 5.80
CA MET A 126 -8.61 -3.06 4.77
C MET A 126 -8.58 -1.65 5.37
N ARG A 127 -9.19 -1.44 6.54
CA ARG A 127 -9.16 -0.17 7.28
C ARG A 127 -7.77 0.20 7.80
N ASP A 128 -6.89 -0.77 8.03
CA ASP A 128 -5.52 -0.51 8.49
C ASP A 128 -4.69 0.18 7.41
N LEU A 129 -5.11 0.11 6.14
CA LEU A 129 -4.51 0.88 5.04
C LEU A 129 -4.65 2.40 5.23
N ASP A 130 -5.60 2.86 6.05
CA ASP A 130 -5.74 4.27 6.40
C ASP A 130 -4.53 4.80 7.20
N GLN A 131 -3.78 3.92 7.86
CA GLN A 131 -2.58 4.30 8.60
C GLN A 131 -1.43 4.74 7.67
N PHE A 132 -1.51 4.40 6.38
CA PHE A 132 -0.46 4.65 5.39
C PHE A 132 -0.77 5.83 4.46
N SER A 133 -1.96 6.43 4.54
CA SER A 133 -2.40 7.42 3.56
C SER A 133 -1.49 8.65 3.46
N GLY A 134 -0.78 9.00 4.54
CA GLY A 134 0.18 10.12 4.57
C GLY A 134 1.66 9.72 4.46
N ARG A 135 1.99 8.43 4.31
CA ARG A 135 3.37 7.94 4.22
C ARG A 135 3.87 7.95 2.78
N ILE A 136 3.94 9.15 2.19
CA ILE A 136 4.34 9.36 0.79
C ILE A 136 5.83 9.69 0.75
N LEU A 137 6.56 9.03 -0.14
CA LEU A 137 8.01 9.15 -0.24
C LEU A 137 8.46 10.11 -1.34
N SER A 138 7.70 10.21 -2.42
CA SER A 138 7.99 11.08 -3.55
C SER A 138 6.72 11.38 -4.35
N TYR A 139 6.76 12.46 -5.14
CA TYR A 139 5.70 12.86 -6.07
C TYR A 139 4.33 13.16 -5.42
N GLY A 140 4.31 13.49 -4.14
CA GLY A 140 3.13 14.00 -3.45
C GLY A 140 2.75 15.41 -3.89
N SER A 141 2.55 16.30 -2.91
CA SER A 141 2.42 17.74 -3.14
C SER A 141 3.73 18.38 -3.61
N ASP A 142 4.86 17.84 -3.17
CA ASP A 142 6.18 18.40 -3.44
C ASP A 142 6.76 17.79 -4.72
N LEU A 143 7.12 18.68 -5.66
CA LEU A 143 7.68 18.32 -6.95
C LEU A 143 9.20 18.45 -6.91
N ASP A 144 9.89 17.50 -7.53
CA ASP A 144 11.31 17.63 -7.81
C ASP A 144 11.56 18.82 -8.76
N ALA A 145 12.75 19.43 -8.66
CA ALA A 145 13.13 20.59 -9.48
C ALA A 145 13.06 20.33 -10.99
N ASP A 146 13.26 19.07 -11.40
CA ASP A 146 13.23 18.62 -12.80
C ASP A 146 11.80 18.32 -13.30
N HIS A 147 10.78 18.41 -12.46
CA HIS A 147 9.40 18.20 -12.88
C HIS A 147 8.93 19.36 -13.79
N PRO A 148 8.27 19.09 -14.93
CA PRO A 148 7.87 20.14 -15.89
C PRO A 148 6.96 21.21 -15.27
N GLY A 149 6.12 20.80 -14.31
CA GLY A 149 5.26 21.69 -13.52
C GLY A 149 5.92 22.33 -12.28
N PHE A 150 7.23 22.17 -12.05
CA PHE A 150 7.89 22.64 -10.80
C PHE A 150 7.73 24.15 -10.58
N ARG A 151 7.80 24.94 -11.65
CA ARG A 151 7.65 26.41 -11.59
C ARG A 151 6.21 26.89 -11.73
N ASP A 152 5.28 26.00 -12.08
CA ASP A 152 3.87 26.33 -12.24
C ASP A 152 3.17 26.37 -10.88
N VAL A 153 2.76 27.58 -10.46
CA VAL A 153 2.08 27.80 -9.18
C VAL A 153 0.67 27.19 -9.18
N LEU A 154 -0.06 27.31 -10.30
CA LEU A 154 -1.43 26.80 -10.41
C LEU A 154 -1.41 25.28 -10.41
N TYR A 155 -0.49 24.66 -11.15
CA TYR A 155 -0.33 23.21 -11.16
C TYR A 155 0.04 22.65 -9.79
N ARG A 156 0.97 23.29 -9.06
CA ARG A 156 1.33 22.89 -7.68
C ARG A 156 0.16 23.00 -6.72
N LYS A 157 -0.60 24.10 -6.79
CA LYS A 157 -1.81 24.27 -5.99
C LYS A 157 -2.83 23.16 -6.30
N ARG A 158 -3.02 22.85 -7.59
CA ARG A 158 -3.92 21.80 -8.04
C ARG A 158 -3.49 20.39 -7.59
N ARG A 159 -2.19 20.09 -7.63
CA ARG A 159 -1.62 18.85 -7.07
C ARG A 159 -1.86 18.73 -5.56
N LYS A 160 -1.71 19.83 -4.83
CA LYS A 160 -2.00 19.87 -3.39
C LYS A 160 -3.47 19.58 -3.10
N GLU A 161 -4.41 20.10 -3.90
CA GLU A 161 -5.84 19.79 -3.76
C GLU A 161 -6.11 18.27 -3.89
N PHE A 162 -5.52 17.60 -4.88
CA PHE A 162 -5.64 16.14 -5.04
C PHE A 162 -4.98 15.38 -3.89
N ALA A 163 -3.82 15.84 -3.43
CA ALA A 163 -3.13 15.23 -2.29
C ALA A 163 -3.96 15.35 -1.01
N ASP A 164 -4.59 16.50 -0.77
CA ASP A 164 -5.47 16.73 0.38
C ASP A 164 -6.69 15.78 0.35
N ILE A 165 -7.28 15.54 -0.83
CA ILE A 165 -8.37 14.56 -1.00
C ILE A 165 -7.91 13.15 -0.61
N ALA A 166 -6.76 12.70 -1.11
CA ALA A 166 -6.23 11.37 -0.82
C ALA A 166 -5.84 11.21 0.66
N ASN A 167 -5.27 12.24 1.29
CA ASN A 167 -4.91 12.25 2.71
C ASN A 167 -6.13 12.19 3.64
N GLN A 168 -7.24 12.80 3.23
CA GLN A 168 -8.48 12.82 4.01
C GLN A 168 -9.34 11.56 3.83
N TYR A 169 -9.17 10.85 2.71
CA TYR A 169 -9.92 9.62 2.44
C TYR A 169 -9.72 8.56 3.52
N ARG A 170 -10.82 7.91 3.93
CA ARG A 170 -10.82 6.76 4.84
C ARG A 170 -11.56 5.58 4.22
N HIS A 171 -11.09 4.36 4.51
CA HIS A 171 -11.69 3.16 3.95
C HIS A 171 -13.17 3.05 4.32
N GLY A 172 -14.00 2.78 3.30
CA GLY A 172 -15.45 2.65 3.44
C GLY A 172 -16.22 3.91 3.04
N GLN A 173 -15.54 5.04 2.87
CA GLN A 173 -16.11 6.22 2.24
C GLN A 173 -16.12 6.07 0.71
N PRO A 174 -17.07 6.70 0.00
CA PRO A 174 -16.96 6.85 -1.44
C PRO A 174 -15.75 7.74 -1.78
N ILE A 175 -15.08 7.45 -2.89
CA ILE A 175 -13.96 8.27 -3.36
C ILE A 175 -14.54 9.61 -3.85
N PRO A 176 -14.06 10.77 -3.36
CA PRO A 176 -14.59 12.06 -3.77
C PRO A 176 -14.44 12.27 -5.28
N HIS A 177 -15.52 12.70 -5.93
CA HIS A 177 -15.48 13.10 -7.33
C HIS A 177 -14.74 14.42 -7.49
N VAL A 178 -13.97 14.55 -8.58
CA VAL A 178 -13.27 15.78 -8.92
C VAL A 178 -13.76 16.34 -10.23
N THR A 179 -14.08 17.64 -10.22
CA THR A 179 -14.31 18.41 -11.43
C THR A 179 -12.97 18.78 -12.06
N TYR A 180 -12.68 18.18 -13.21
CA TYR A 180 -11.51 18.49 -14.01
C TYR A 180 -11.74 19.75 -14.87
N ASN A 181 -10.69 20.53 -15.08
CA ASN A 181 -10.75 21.70 -15.96
C ASN A 181 -10.57 21.32 -17.44
N GLU A 182 -10.86 22.25 -18.34
CA GLU A 182 -10.79 22.03 -19.79
C GLU A 182 -9.39 21.62 -20.27
N GLN A 183 -8.33 22.17 -19.66
CA GLN A 183 -6.95 21.83 -20.00
C GLN A 183 -6.58 20.41 -19.55
N GLU A 184 -7.02 19.99 -18.36
CA GLU A 184 -6.87 18.63 -17.83
C GLU A 184 -7.58 17.63 -18.76
N ILE A 185 -8.83 17.93 -19.14
CA ILE A 185 -9.63 17.10 -20.05
C ILE A 185 -8.99 17.04 -21.45
N SER A 186 -8.51 18.16 -21.98
CA SER A 186 -7.83 18.21 -23.28
C SER A 186 -6.53 17.38 -23.28
N THR A 187 -5.77 17.46 -22.19
CA THR A 187 -4.55 16.64 -22.00
C THR A 187 -4.90 15.16 -21.98
N TRP A 188 -5.94 14.78 -21.23
CA TRP A 188 -6.45 13.41 -21.21
C TRP A 188 -6.87 12.93 -22.60
N GLY A 189 -7.67 13.70 -23.33
CA GLY A 189 -8.15 13.33 -24.66
C GLY A 189 -7.02 13.12 -25.66
N THR A 190 -5.98 13.95 -25.60
CA THR A 190 -4.77 13.79 -26.41
C THR A 190 -4.10 12.43 -26.16
N VAL A 191 -3.89 12.07 -24.89
CA VAL A 191 -3.26 10.78 -24.51
C VAL A 191 -4.18 9.60 -24.85
N PHE A 192 -5.47 9.71 -24.54
CA PHE A 192 -6.47 8.68 -24.79
C PHE A 192 -6.51 8.32 -26.28
N ASN A 193 -6.53 9.32 -27.16
CA ASN A 193 -6.60 9.10 -28.60
C ASN A 193 -5.34 8.46 -29.18
N GLU A 194 -4.15 8.87 -28.73
CA GLU A 194 -2.90 8.27 -29.21
C GLU A 194 -2.74 6.83 -28.72
N LEU A 195 -3.06 6.53 -27.46
CA LEU A 195 -2.93 5.18 -26.93
C LEU A 195 -4.00 4.23 -27.47
N THR A 196 -5.24 4.69 -27.65
CA THR A 196 -6.35 3.84 -28.15
C THR A 196 -6.09 3.31 -29.55
N LYS A 197 -5.34 4.05 -30.39
CA LYS A 197 -4.90 3.57 -31.72
C LYS A 197 -3.94 2.38 -31.64
N LEU A 198 -3.17 2.27 -30.56
CA LEU A 198 -2.10 1.28 -30.40
C LEU A 198 -2.57 0.01 -29.67
N TYR A 199 -3.62 0.10 -28.83
CA TYR A 199 -4.08 -1.04 -28.04
C TYR A 199 -4.41 -2.31 -28.85
N PRO A 200 -5.11 -2.25 -30.00
CA PRO A 200 -5.47 -3.46 -30.75
C PRO A 200 -4.26 -4.31 -31.18
N THR A 201 -3.12 -3.67 -31.45
CA THR A 201 -1.91 -4.32 -31.96
C THR A 201 -0.85 -4.56 -30.87
N ASN A 202 -0.84 -3.76 -29.81
CA ASN A 202 0.25 -3.76 -28.83
C ASN A 202 -0.19 -4.20 -27.42
N ALA A 203 -1.47 -4.09 -27.07
CA ALA A 203 -1.96 -4.54 -25.77
C ALA A 203 -2.27 -6.04 -25.77
N CYS A 204 -2.21 -6.66 -24.59
CA CYS A 204 -2.59 -8.05 -24.44
C CYS A 204 -4.10 -8.24 -24.64
N LYS A 205 -4.51 -9.50 -24.86
CA LYS A 205 -5.90 -9.86 -25.13
C LYS A 205 -6.84 -9.46 -23.99
N GLU A 206 -6.40 -9.64 -22.74
CA GLU A 206 -7.16 -9.32 -21.54
C GLU A 206 -7.51 -7.82 -21.48
N PHE A 207 -6.53 -6.97 -21.79
CA PHE A 207 -6.76 -5.53 -21.88
C PHE A 207 -7.80 -5.20 -22.95
N ASN A 208 -7.64 -5.73 -24.17
CA ASN A 208 -8.54 -5.46 -25.28
C ASN A 208 -9.97 -6.00 -25.05
N ASN A 209 -10.13 -7.04 -24.22
CA ASN A 209 -11.46 -7.55 -23.83
C ASN A 209 -12.15 -6.65 -22.81
N ILE A 210 -11.41 -6.06 -21.87
CA ILE A 210 -11.98 -5.25 -20.78
C ILE A 210 -12.14 -3.78 -21.17
N PHE A 211 -11.29 -3.24 -22.05
CA PHE A 211 -11.30 -1.83 -22.41
C PHE A 211 -12.68 -1.34 -22.94
N PRO A 212 -13.40 -2.05 -23.82
CA PRO A 212 -14.74 -1.65 -24.22
C PRO A 212 -15.73 -1.55 -23.05
N LEU A 213 -15.62 -2.44 -22.06
CA LEU A 213 -16.47 -2.40 -20.86
C LEU A 213 -16.18 -1.18 -19.99
N LEU A 214 -14.93 -0.72 -19.94
CA LEU A 214 -14.56 0.53 -19.25
C LEU A 214 -15.12 1.76 -19.97
N VAL A 215 -15.16 1.74 -21.31
CA VAL A 215 -15.80 2.78 -22.12
C VAL A 215 -17.30 2.84 -21.81
N ASP A 216 -17.98 1.69 -21.85
CA ASP A 216 -19.42 1.61 -21.70
C ASP A 216 -19.91 1.87 -20.26
N ASN A 217 -19.17 1.40 -19.24
CA ASN A 217 -19.65 1.40 -17.85
C ASN A 217 -18.95 2.42 -16.95
N CYS A 218 -17.72 2.84 -17.27
CA CYS A 218 -16.93 3.75 -16.44
C CYS A 218 -16.71 5.12 -17.07
N GLY A 219 -17.31 5.40 -18.24
CA GLY A 219 -17.22 6.69 -18.90
C GLY A 219 -15.85 7.00 -19.51
N TYR A 220 -15.06 5.97 -19.86
CA TYR A 220 -13.80 6.17 -20.56
C TYR A 220 -14.07 6.72 -21.97
N ASN A 221 -13.73 7.98 -22.21
CA ASN A 221 -13.77 8.59 -23.54
C ASN A 221 -12.80 9.77 -23.63
N GLU A 222 -12.55 10.28 -24.83
CA GLU A 222 -11.60 11.38 -25.07
C GLU A 222 -11.97 12.70 -24.37
N SER A 223 -13.25 12.91 -24.05
CA SER A 223 -13.77 14.18 -23.50
C SER A 223 -14.02 14.13 -21.99
N THR A 224 -13.82 12.98 -21.33
CA THR A 224 -14.15 12.80 -19.91
C THR A 224 -13.09 11.97 -19.22
N ILE A 225 -12.52 12.51 -18.14
CA ILE A 225 -11.66 11.75 -17.24
C ILE A 225 -12.56 10.92 -16.29
N PRO A 226 -12.43 9.58 -16.27
CA PRO A 226 -13.22 8.72 -15.40
C PRO A 226 -13.02 9.05 -13.91
N GLN A 227 -14.10 8.98 -13.13
CA GLN A 227 -14.03 9.15 -11.68
C GLN A 227 -13.59 7.85 -11.01
N LEU A 228 -12.68 7.95 -10.05
CA LEU A 228 -12.12 6.77 -9.38
C LEU A 228 -13.18 5.93 -8.66
N GLU A 229 -14.25 6.55 -8.14
CA GLU A 229 -15.36 5.84 -7.49
C GLU A 229 -16.08 4.91 -8.46
N ASP A 230 -16.42 5.39 -9.66
CA ASP A 230 -17.12 4.62 -10.68
C ASP A 230 -16.28 3.42 -11.15
N VAL A 231 -14.99 3.67 -11.40
CA VAL A 231 -14.03 2.61 -11.75
C VAL A 231 -13.86 1.62 -10.61
N SER A 232 -13.78 2.09 -9.36
CA SER A 232 -13.66 1.22 -8.20
C SER A 232 -14.86 0.30 -8.03
N ARG A 233 -16.08 0.78 -8.32
CA ARG A 233 -17.29 -0.04 -8.26
C ARG A 233 -17.30 -1.11 -9.34
N PHE A 234 -16.96 -0.73 -10.57
CA PHE A 234 -16.86 -1.67 -11.68
C PHE A 234 -15.84 -2.79 -11.40
N LEU A 235 -14.66 -2.45 -10.89
CA LEU A 235 -13.63 -3.43 -10.52
C LEU A 235 -14.09 -4.34 -9.37
N GLN A 236 -14.86 -3.80 -8.42
CA GLN A 236 -15.40 -4.54 -7.30
C GLN A 236 -16.38 -5.62 -7.76
N ASP A 237 -17.27 -5.27 -8.69
CA ASP A 237 -18.26 -6.20 -9.24
C ASP A 237 -17.63 -7.27 -10.14
N CYS A 238 -16.54 -6.92 -10.84
CA CYS A 238 -15.86 -7.84 -11.74
C CYS A 238 -14.92 -8.83 -11.01
N SER A 239 -14.21 -8.38 -9.98
CA SER A 239 -13.07 -9.14 -9.42
C SER A 239 -12.85 -8.93 -7.92
N GLY A 240 -13.63 -8.07 -7.26
CA GLY A 240 -13.41 -7.68 -5.87
C GLY A 240 -12.27 -6.66 -5.68
N PHE A 241 -11.58 -6.24 -6.75
CA PHE A 241 -10.60 -5.14 -6.67
C PHE A 241 -11.29 -3.80 -6.41
N ARG A 242 -10.60 -2.91 -5.71
CA ARG A 242 -11.10 -1.57 -5.37
C ARG A 242 -9.97 -0.57 -5.47
N LEU A 243 -10.29 0.67 -5.84
CA LEU A 243 -9.33 1.75 -5.88
C LEU A 243 -9.26 2.46 -4.53
N ARG A 244 -8.10 3.07 -4.26
CA ARG A 244 -7.87 3.96 -3.12
C ARG A 244 -7.11 5.18 -3.66
N PRO A 245 -7.57 6.42 -3.42
CA PRO A 245 -6.79 7.60 -3.78
C PRO A 245 -5.52 7.66 -2.92
N VAL A 246 -4.39 7.93 -3.56
CA VAL A 246 -3.07 8.10 -2.93
C VAL A 246 -2.51 9.45 -3.38
N ALA A 247 -1.89 10.16 -2.44
CA ALA A 247 -1.36 11.50 -2.64
C ALA A 247 0.03 11.49 -3.27
#